data_AF-A0A7W9X329-F1
#
_entry.id   AF-A0A7W9X329-F1
#
_cell.length_a   1.000
_cell.length_b   1.000
_cell.length_c   1.000
_cell.angle_alpha   90.00
_cell.angle_beta   90.00
_cell.angle_gamma   90.00
#
_symmetry.space_group_name_H-M   'P 1'
#
loop_
_entity.id
_entity.type
_entity.pdbx_description
1 polymer ?
#
loop_
_entity_poly.entity_id
_entity_poly.type
_entity_poly.pdbx_seq_one_letter_code
_entity_poly.pdbx_strand_id
1 'polypeptide(L)'
;MKSTITILLGVSALLAGCGPKLAPGLVGDPMRGKIAAAQYACHSCHVVPGVPGSDVRVGRPLDELAQQRYIAGKLPNTQANLVRWIRDPQAIDPGNAMPNMGVSERDAIDISAYLLSH
;
A
#
# COMPACT_ATOMS: atom_id res chain seq x y z
N MET A 1 8.34 -60.87 -15.85
CA MET A 1 8.79 -59.70 -16.64
C MET A 1 8.40 -58.44 -15.86
N LYS A 2 9.35 -57.53 -15.67
CA LYS A 2 9.41 -56.53 -14.59
C LYS A 2 8.40 -55.39 -14.79
N SER A 3 7.63 -55.08 -13.74
CA SER A 3 6.74 -53.90 -13.69
C SER A 3 7.50 -52.75 -13.03
N THR A 4 7.75 -51.68 -13.77
CA THR A 4 8.48 -50.49 -13.29
C THR A 4 7.46 -49.43 -12.89
N ILE A 5 7.30 -49.20 -11.60
CA ILE A 5 6.48 -48.11 -11.04
C ILE A 5 7.40 -46.89 -10.91
N THR A 6 7.22 -45.90 -11.79
CA THR A 6 7.88 -44.61 -11.70
C THR A 6 7.08 -43.71 -10.77
N ILE A 7 7.53 -43.55 -9.53
CA ILE A 7 6.99 -42.57 -8.57
C ILE A 7 7.59 -41.21 -8.93
N LEU A 8 6.79 -40.34 -9.55
CA LEU A 8 7.15 -38.95 -9.77
C LEU A 8 7.00 -38.21 -8.43
N LEU A 9 8.12 -37.85 -7.79
CA LEU A 9 8.12 -36.94 -6.64
C LEU A 9 7.57 -35.58 -7.09
N GLY A 10 6.40 -35.21 -6.57
CA GLY A 10 5.85 -33.87 -6.70
C GLY A 10 6.67 -32.87 -5.88
N VAL A 11 7.37 -31.97 -6.57
CA VAL A 11 7.98 -30.79 -5.96
C VAL A 11 6.90 -29.72 -5.88
N SER A 12 6.21 -29.64 -4.73
CA SER A 12 5.32 -28.53 -4.42
C SER A 12 6.16 -27.31 -4.02
N ALA A 13 6.45 -26.43 -4.98
CA ALA A 13 7.05 -25.13 -4.73
C ALA A 13 6.05 -24.23 -3.98
N LEU A 14 6.31 -23.99 -2.69
CA LEU A 14 5.63 -22.97 -1.90
C LEU A 14 6.09 -21.58 -2.37
N LEU A 15 5.34 -20.98 -3.30
CA LEU A 15 5.45 -19.57 -3.65
C LEU A 15 4.88 -18.73 -2.49
N ALA A 16 5.71 -18.43 -1.49
CA ALA A 16 5.44 -17.34 -0.55
C ALA A 16 5.54 -16.02 -1.33
N GLY A 17 4.40 -15.48 -1.74
CA GLY A 17 4.32 -14.24 -2.51
C GLY A 17 4.95 -13.06 -1.77
N CYS A 18 5.80 -12.30 -2.47
CA CYS A 18 6.30 -10.99 -2.02
C CYS A 18 5.21 -9.92 -2.22
N GLY A 19 4.13 -10.02 -1.45
CA GLY A 19 3.13 -8.96 -1.34
C GLY A 19 3.45 -8.03 -0.16
N PRO A 20 2.94 -6.79 -0.16
CA PRO A 20 3.05 -5.90 0.99
C PRO A 20 2.40 -6.57 2.19
N LYS A 21 3.17 -6.73 3.27
CA LYS A 21 2.70 -7.41 4.47
C LYS A 21 1.79 -6.46 5.25
N LEU A 22 0.50 -6.78 5.25
CA LEU A 22 -0.45 -6.18 6.20
C LEU A 22 0.06 -6.48 7.63
N ALA A 23 0.07 -5.45 8.48
CA ALA A 23 0.55 -5.63 9.85
C ALA A 23 -0.56 -6.32 10.66
N PRO A 24 -0.25 -7.39 11.43
CA PRO A 24 -1.23 -7.99 12.33
C PRO A 24 -1.83 -6.95 13.27
N GLY A 25 -3.16 -6.84 13.32
CA GLY A 25 -3.89 -5.87 14.15
C GLY A 25 -4.24 -4.54 13.48
N LEU A 26 -3.68 -4.21 12.30
CA LEU A 26 -4.05 -3.00 11.53
C LEU A 26 -5.11 -3.31 10.46
N VAL A 27 -6.28 -3.79 10.90
CA VAL A 27 -7.38 -4.10 9.97
C VAL A 27 -8.11 -2.81 9.56
N GLY A 28 -7.89 -2.39 8.31
CA GLY A 28 -8.57 -1.28 7.66
C GLY A 28 -9.77 -1.72 6.82
N ASP A 29 -10.67 -0.79 6.55
CA ASP A 29 -11.78 -0.93 5.61
C ASP A 29 -11.41 -0.17 4.32
N PRO A 30 -11.11 -0.88 3.21
CA PRO A 30 -10.74 -0.26 1.94
C PRO A 30 -11.80 0.69 1.38
N MET A 31 -13.10 0.44 1.62
CA MET A 31 -14.17 1.30 1.11
C MET A 31 -14.19 2.63 1.84
N ARG A 32 -14.01 2.60 3.17
CA ARG A 32 -13.78 3.83 3.94
C ARG A 32 -12.48 4.52 3.54
N GLY A 33 -11.43 3.75 3.25
CA GLY A 33 -10.14 4.26 2.81
C GLY A 33 -10.23 5.06 1.52
N LYS A 34 -10.99 4.56 0.54
CA LYS A 34 -11.28 5.28 -0.69
C LYS A 34 -11.96 6.63 -0.44
N ILE A 35 -12.98 6.64 0.43
CA ILE A 35 -13.72 7.85 0.79
C ILE A 35 -12.80 8.85 1.50
N ALA A 36 -12.03 8.37 2.48
CA ALA A 36 -11.09 9.20 3.22
C ALA A 36 -10.00 9.79 2.30
N ALA A 37 -9.43 9.00 1.38
CA ALA A 37 -8.44 9.50 0.42
C ALA A 37 -8.99 10.65 -0.45
N ALA A 38 -10.28 10.60 -0.79
CA ALA A 38 -10.95 11.72 -1.47
C ALA A 38 -11.13 12.93 -0.52
N GLN A 39 -11.58 12.71 0.71
CA GLN A 39 -11.83 13.76 1.70
C GLN A 39 -10.57 14.53 2.09
N TYR A 40 -9.44 13.85 2.24
CA TYR A 40 -8.14 14.48 2.48
C TYR A 40 -7.45 14.96 1.19
N ALA A 41 -8.18 15.01 0.07
CA ALA A 41 -7.72 15.53 -1.21
C ALA A 41 -6.42 14.90 -1.73
N CYS A 42 -6.19 13.59 -1.51
CA CYS A 42 -5.00 12.89 -2.02
C CYS A 42 -4.86 13.03 -3.55
N HIS A 43 -6.00 13.12 -4.25
CA HIS A 43 -6.07 13.31 -5.70
C HIS A 43 -5.55 14.68 -6.20
N SER A 44 -5.28 15.63 -5.30
CA SER A 44 -4.70 16.93 -5.66
C SER A 44 -3.22 16.85 -6.00
N CYS A 45 -2.55 15.77 -5.59
CA CYS A 45 -1.12 15.55 -5.82
C CYS A 45 -0.84 14.23 -6.53
N HIS A 46 -1.67 13.21 -6.31
CA HIS A 46 -1.51 11.86 -6.83
C HIS A 46 -2.65 11.48 -7.77
N VAL A 47 -2.37 10.61 -8.73
CA VAL A 47 -3.43 9.79 -9.35
C VAL A 47 -3.76 8.66 -8.38
N VAL A 48 -4.99 8.65 -7.87
CA VAL A 48 -5.48 7.67 -6.90
C VAL A 48 -6.47 6.73 -7.62
N PRO A 49 -6.26 5.40 -7.60
CA PRO A 49 -7.17 4.46 -8.24
C PRO A 49 -8.63 4.73 -7.85
N GLY A 50 -9.54 4.73 -8.82
CA GLY A 50 -10.98 4.85 -8.57
C GLY A 50 -11.48 6.13 -7.88
N VAL A 51 -10.61 7.09 -7.55
CA VAL A 51 -10.98 8.40 -6.97
C VAL A 51 -10.86 9.45 -8.08
N PRO A 52 -11.98 10.08 -8.50
CA PRO A 52 -11.93 11.12 -9.53
C PRO A 52 -11.03 12.29 -9.13
N GLY A 53 -10.25 12.80 -10.09
CA GLY A 53 -9.35 13.93 -9.87
C GLY A 53 -8.67 14.38 -11.16
N SER A 54 -7.93 15.49 -11.09
CA SER A 54 -7.08 15.95 -12.18
C SER A 54 -5.91 14.97 -12.43
N ASP A 55 -5.40 14.90 -13.66
CA ASP A 55 -4.14 14.19 -13.96
C ASP A 55 -2.93 15.02 -13.50
N VAL A 56 -2.82 15.19 -12.18
CA VAL A 56 -1.74 15.90 -11.48
C VAL A 56 -0.68 14.91 -11.02
N ARG A 57 0.58 15.29 -11.21
CA ARG A 57 1.76 14.44 -10.94
C ARG A 57 2.78 15.14 -10.05
N VAL A 58 2.31 15.74 -8.95
CA VAL A 58 3.20 16.24 -7.89
C VAL A 58 3.80 15.06 -7.13
N GLY A 59 2.94 14.12 -6.73
CA GLY A 59 3.30 12.78 -6.30
C GLY A 59 3.15 11.78 -7.45
N ARG A 60 3.77 10.61 -7.31
CA ARG A 60 3.57 9.50 -8.25
C ARG A 60 2.14 8.95 -8.18
N PRO A 61 1.63 8.34 -9.27
CA PRO A 61 0.45 7.49 -9.21
C PRO A 61 0.55 6.43 -8.12
N LEU A 62 -0.57 6.11 -7.47
CA LEU A 62 -0.64 5.17 -6.35
C LEU A 62 -1.21 3.78 -6.72
N ASP A 63 -1.49 3.55 -8.00
CA ASP A 63 -1.99 2.30 -8.57
C ASP A 63 -1.02 1.11 -8.48
N GLU A 64 0.28 1.38 -8.32
CA GLU A 64 1.30 0.35 -8.13
C GLU A 64 1.90 0.35 -6.72
N LEU A 65 1.29 1.05 -5.76
CA LEU A 65 1.86 1.24 -4.43
C LEU A 65 2.14 -0.11 -3.75
N ALA A 66 1.22 -1.08 -3.85
CA ALA A 66 1.40 -2.39 -3.25
C ALA A 66 2.66 -3.12 -3.73
N GLN A 67 3.08 -2.88 -4.98
CA GLN A 67 4.21 -3.55 -5.61
C GLN A 67 5.56 -2.90 -5.26
N GLN A 68 5.54 -1.65 -4.79
CA GLN A 68 6.75 -0.93 -4.41
C GLN A 68 7.40 -1.56 -3.18
N ARG A 69 8.74 -1.49 -3.12
CA ARG A 69 9.51 -1.95 -1.96
C ARG A 69 9.58 -0.92 -0.83
N TYR A 70 9.54 0.36 -1.20
CA TYR A 70 9.69 1.47 -0.26
C TYR A 70 8.61 2.52 -0.46
N ILE A 71 8.13 3.08 0.65
CA ILE A 71 7.27 4.27 0.70
C ILE A 71 8.17 5.49 0.67
N ALA A 72 7.96 6.36 -0.32
CA ALA A 72 8.76 7.57 -0.57
C ALA A 72 10.29 7.34 -0.65
N GLY A 73 10.73 6.10 -0.88
CA GLY A 73 12.16 5.73 -0.84
C GLY A 73 12.77 5.74 0.56
N LYS A 74 11.98 5.89 1.64
CA LYS A 74 12.48 6.04 3.01
C LYS A 74 12.14 4.85 3.91
N LEU A 75 10.91 4.35 3.81
CA LEU A 75 10.40 3.30 4.70
C LEU A 75 10.11 2.02 3.93
N PRO A 76 10.40 0.82 4.48
CA PRO A 76 9.89 -0.43 3.91
C PRO A 76 8.37 -0.38 3.73
N ASN A 77 7.87 -0.86 2.60
CA ASN A 77 6.45 -0.81 2.27
C ASN A 77 5.64 -1.84 3.08
N THR A 78 5.31 -1.46 4.30
CA THR A 78 4.41 -2.17 5.20
C THR A 78 3.24 -1.26 5.52
N GLN A 79 2.09 -1.86 5.83
CA GLN A 79 0.90 -1.06 6.17
C GLN A 79 1.15 -0.12 7.36
N ALA A 80 1.86 -0.59 8.40
CA ALA A 80 2.21 0.23 9.55
C ALA A 80 3.06 1.45 9.17
N ASN A 81 4.04 1.27 8.26
CA ASN A 81 4.83 2.40 7.77
C ASN A 81 4.04 3.33 6.87
N LEU A 82 3.08 2.80 6.09
CA LEU A 82 2.20 3.63 5.27
C LEU A 82 1.29 4.50 6.14
N VAL A 83 0.73 3.93 7.22
CA VAL A 83 -0.02 4.69 8.24
C VAL A 83 0.85 5.80 8.84
N ARG A 84 2.09 5.49 9.23
CA ARG A 84 3.03 6.51 9.77
C ARG A 84 3.31 7.61 8.74
N TRP A 85 3.59 7.24 7.50
CA TRP A 85 3.85 8.18 6.41
C TRP A 85 2.64 9.08 6.12
N ILE A 86 1.42 8.54 6.08
CA ILE A 86 0.20 9.32 5.80
C ILE A 86 -0.06 10.35 6.91
N ARG A 87 0.24 10.01 8.17
CA ARG A 87 -0.04 10.88 9.32
C ARG A 87 1.00 11.97 9.51
N ASP A 88 2.28 11.65 9.36
CA ASP A 88 3.38 12.57 9.66
C ASP A 88 4.56 12.40 8.68
N PRO A 89 4.36 12.72 7.40
CA PRO A 89 5.41 12.60 6.39
C PRO A 89 6.61 13.50 6.70
N GLN A 90 6.39 14.67 7.32
CA GLN A 90 7.47 15.62 7.63
C GLN A 90 8.38 15.15 8.76
N ALA A 91 7.89 14.34 9.71
CA ALA A 91 8.75 13.72 10.72
C ALA A 91 9.64 12.60 10.14
N ILE A 92 9.27 12.03 8.99
CA ILE A 92 10.03 10.96 8.32
C ILE A 92 11.01 11.54 7.30
N ASP A 93 10.56 12.51 6.50
CA ASP A 93 11.38 13.19 5.50
C ASP A 93 11.14 14.70 5.52
N PRO A 94 11.86 15.46 6.38
CA PRO A 94 11.65 16.89 6.51
C PRO A 94 11.86 17.63 5.18
N GLY A 95 10.89 18.48 4.80
CA GLY A 95 10.94 19.26 3.56
C GLY A 95 10.44 18.53 2.31
N ASN A 96 9.93 17.29 2.43
CA ASN A 96 9.27 16.63 1.31
C ASN A 96 7.97 17.36 0.90
N ALA A 97 7.49 17.10 -0.32
CA ALA A 97 6.35 17.82 -0.89
C ALA A 97 4.99 17.46 -0.27
N MET A 98 4.86 16.31 0.39
CA MET A 98 3.63 15.91 1.08
C MET A 98 3.59 16.56 2.48
N PRO A 99 2.68 17.52 2.74
CA PRO A 99 2.60 18.17 4.04
C PRO A 99 1.90 17.26 5.07
N ASN A 100 1.91 17.67 6.33
CA ASN A 100 1.12 17.00 7.37
C ASN A 100 -0.36 17.32 7.17
N MET A 101 -1.11 16.38 6.58
CA MET A 101 -2.50 16.54 6.16
C MET A 101 -3.52 16.45 7.32
N GLY A 102 -3.06 16.18 8.55
CA GLY A 102 -3.95 16.02 9.70
C GLY A 102 -4.83 14.76 9.67
N VAL A 103 -4.40 13.73 8.93
CA VAL A 103 -5.16 12.47 8.80
C VAL A 103 -5.25 11.77 10.16
N SER A 104 -6.48 11.42 10.55
CA SER A 104 -6.71 10.64 11.77
C SER A 104 -6.05 9.26 11.68
N GLU A 105 -5.79 8.63 12.81
CA GLU A 105 -5.22 7.27 12.81
C GLU A 105 -6.12 6.26 12.10
N ARG A 106 -7.43 6.33 12.36
CA ARG A 106 -8.38 5.41 11.75
C ARG A 106 -8.43 5.58 10.25
N ASP A 107 -8.49 6.82 9.76
CA ASP A 107 -8.53 7.10 8.33
C ASP A 107 -7.21 6.69 7.66
N ALA A 108 -6.06 6.91 8.30
CA ALA A 108 -4.79 6.45 7.78
C ALA A 108 -4.73 4.92 7.65
N ILE A 109 -5.28 4.18 8.62
CA ILE A 109 -5.41 2.71 8.55
C ILE A 109 -6.31 2.31 7.38
N ASP A 110 -7.47 2.95 7.23
CA ASP A 110 -8.42 2.66 6.15
C ASP A 110 -7.83 3.00 4.76
N ILE A 111 -7.22 4.17 4.61
CA ILE A 111 -6.51 4.59 3.39
C ILE A 111 -5.39 3.61 3.07
N SER A 112 -4.58 3.21 4.05
CA SER A 112 -3.51 2.25 3.81
C SER A 112 -4.03 0.90 3.32
N ALA A 113 -5.15 0.42 3.86
CA ALA A 113 -5.78 -0.82 3.40
C ALA A 113 -6.31 -0.69 1.97
N TYR A 114 -6.86 0.47 1.61
CA TYR A 114 -7.29 0.77 0.25
C TYR A 114 -6.12 0.80 -0.74
N LEU A 115 -5.07 1.55 -0.44
CA LEU A 115 -3.95 1.73 -1.36
C LEU A 115 -3.11 0.45 -1.53
N LEU A 116 -3.08 -0.43 -0.52
CA LEU A 116 -2.37 -1.72 -0.61
C LEU A 116 -3.20 -2.83 -1.25
N SER A 117 -4.49 -2.59 -1.56
CA SER A 117 -5.33 -3.54 -2.29
C SER A 117 -5.31 -3.33 -3.81
N HIS A 118 -4.48 -2.40 -4.31
CA HIS A 118 -4.27 -2.07 -5.72
C HIS A 118 -2.80 -2.31 -6.05
#